data_AF-A0A1F3TRC6-F1
#
_entry.id   AF-A0A1F3TRC6-F1
#
_cell.length_a   1.000
_cell.length_b   1.000
_cell.length_c   1.000
_cell.angle_alpha   90.00
_cell.angle_beta   90.00
_cell.angle_gamma   90.00
#
_symmetry.space_group_name_H-M   'P 1'
#
loop_
_entity.id
_entity.type
_entity.pdbx_description
1 polymer ?
#
loop_
_entity_poly.entity_id
_entity_poly.type
_entity_poly.pdbx_seq_one_letter_code
_entity_poly.pdbx_strand_id
1 'polypeptide(L)'
;MTRKIFLLFFGIFVLKCILGFFIPLVADEAYYHVWSLYPQLSYFDHPGMVSWLISFGRFLAPFQNPLSVRWPFIIAGMATLWIWICLIHETSASNETKLFFTGLYVLNPLLGLGSILATPDVPMLFFWTSSFFFFSKILKENSWWWYVLLGGSLGLGFCSKYHIVLFVLCGIVVLVVQKKLKSLRPSGVFLTILAGLITSTPVLLWNYQNDWASFAFQLKHGFGRTYYQMDWTVGYIIGQILLLSPFVFLTLFTRRSSSLSHQIFSWTQFLFFISSTFKSVVEANWPLAAHPHALVHFIQSATRRRIVWTFSYWVVIFISLISLLLMPHTRGLLKNQLLSSDVEEMGQIVKKYKPLYGPTYQISSLLTWTNQELIPKLKGFSRKDFFDEIPDSVPTNNTFYVLKEISSGWPESLTGAHFIKRESFDKLDLELYQVTYD
;
A
#
# COMPACT_ATOMS: atom_id res chain seq x y z
N MET A 1 22.58 9.98 -17.59
CA MET A 1 22.58 9.65 -16.16
C MET A 1 24.03 9.48 -15.69
N THR A 2 24.41 9.87 -14.47
CA THR A 2 25.80 9.69 -14.00
C THR A 2 26.06 8.22 -13.63
N ARG A 3 27.31 7.76 -13.75
CA ARG A 3 27.71 6.40 -13.35
C ARG A 3 27.31 6.07 -11.90
N LYS A 4 27.43 7.05 -10.99
CA LYS A 4 27.07 6.88 -9.56
C LYS A 4 25.57 6.61 -9.37
N ILE A 5 24.70 7.37 -10.04
CA ILE A 5 23.24 7.16 -9.95
C ILE A 5 22.87 5.79 -10.53
N PHE A 6 23.51 5.38 -11.64
CA PHE A 6 23.26 4.06 -12.23
C PHE A 6 23.64 2.92 -11.30
N LEU A 7 24.84 2.98 -10.70
CA LEU A 7 25.29 1.97 -9.73
C LEU A 7 24.37 1.92 -8.51
N LEU A 8 23.92 3.07 -8.00
CA LEU A 8 22.97 3.12 -6.88
C LEU A 8 21.61 2.50 -7.27
N PHE A 9 21.07 2.85 -8.44
CA PHE A 9 19.82 2.31 -8.97
C PHE A 9 19.89 0.79 -9.17
N PHE A 10 20.96 0.29 -9.79
CA PHE A 10 21.12 -1.14 -10.00
C PHE A 10 21.37 -1.88 -8.67
N GLY A 11 22.20 -1.32 -7.79
CA GLY A 11 22.46 -1.87 -6.47
C GLY A 11 21.19 -1.99 -5.62
N ILE A 12 20.31 -0.99 -5.64
CA ILE A 12 19.03 -1.07 -4.90
C ILE A 12 18.07 -2.08 -5.53
N PHE A 13 18.06 -2.24 -6.87
CA PHE A 13 17.28 -3.29 -7.51
C PHE A 13 17.71 -4.68 -7.03
N VAL A 14 19.02 -4.96 -7.08
CA VAL A 14 19.58 -6.24 -6.62
C VAL A 14 19.27 -6.46 -5.14
N LEU A 15 19.46 -5.45 -4.30
CA LEU A 15 19.13 -5.53 -2.87
C LEU A 15 17.65 -5.85 -2.64
N LYS A 16 16.73 -5.16 -3.35
CA LYS A 16 15.29 -5.43 -3.24
C LYS A 16 14.93 -6.84 -3.67
N CYS A 17 15.55 -7.38 -4.72
CA CYS A 17 15.33 -8.77 -5.14
C CYS A 17 15.83 -9.76 -4.07
N ILE A 18 17.00 -9.54 -3.49
CA ILE A 18 17.54 -10.37 -2.40
C ILE A 18 16.60 -10.33 -1.19
N LEU A 19 16.24 -9.13 -0.72
CA LEU A 19 15.32 -8.97 0.41
C LEU A 19 13.93 -9.56 0.11
N GLY A 20 13.42 -9.32 -1.10
CA GLY A 20 12.14 -9.86 -1.56
C GLY A 20 12.10 -11.39 -1.60
N PHE A 21 13.25 -12.03 -1.81
CA PHE A 21 13.41 -13.48 -1.81
C PHE A 21 13.49 -14.09 -0.40
N PHE A 22 14.20 -13.45 0.53
CA PHE A 22 14.48 -14.02 1.85
C PHE A 22 13.50 -13.59 2.96
N ILE A 23 12.89 -12.41 2.86
CA ILE A 23 11.96 -11.93 3.91
C ILE A 23 10.64 -12.71 3.78
N PRO A 24 10.10 -13.32 4.86
CA PRO A 24 8.79 -13.96 4.84
C PRO A 24 7.67 -12.99 4.41
N LEU A 25 6.58 -13.50 3.86
CA LEU A 25 5.40 -12.66 3.58
C LEU A 25 4.78 -12.17 4.88
N VAL A 26 4.35 -10.90 4.88
CA VAL A 26 3.45 -10.35 5.90
C VAL A 26 2.00 -10.73 5.60
N ALA A 27 1.13 -10.65 6.61
CA ALA A 27 -0.29 -10.98 6.50
C ALA A 27 -1.01 -10.33 5.30
N ASP A 28 -0.80 -9.04 5.04
CA ASP A 28 -1.44 -8.33 3.93
C ASP A 28 -1.01 -8.90 2.57
N GLU A 29 0.27 -9.24 2.39
CA GLU A 29 0.75 -9.84 1.14
C GLU A 29 0.16 -11.23 0.91
N ALA A 30 0.06 -12.02 1.98
CA ALA A 30 -0.60 -13.32 1.91
C ALA A 30 -2.10 -13.17 1.59
N TYR A 31 -2.76 -12.14 2.12
CA TYR A 31 -4.17 -11.86 1.85
C TYR A 31 -4.40 -11.47 0.39
N TYR A 32 -3.57 -10.61 -0.18
CA TYR A 32 -3.63 -10.30 -1.62
C TYR A 32 -3.20 -11.48 -2.50
N HIS A 33 -2.35 -12.38 -1.99
CA HIS A 33 -2.09 -13.66 -2.65
C HIS A 33 -3.35 -14.52 -2.72
N VAL A 34 -4.15 -14.62 -1.66
CA VAL A 34 -5.44 -15.32 -1.70
C VAL A 34 -6.38 -14.68 -2.73
N TRP A 35 -6.43 -13.35 -2.83
CA TRP A 35 -7.20 -12.67 -3.88
C TRP A 35 -6.73 -13.07 -5.28
N SER A 36 -5.43 -13.31 -5.48
CA SER A 36 -4.89 -13.77 -6.77
C SER A 36 -5.32 -15.19 -7.16
N LEU A 37 -5.83 -15.97 -6.21
CA LEU A 37 -6.45 -17.28 -6.47
C LEU A 37 -7.86 -17.14 -7.06
N TYR A 38 -8.52 -16.02 -6.81
CA TYR A 38 -9.88 -15.70 -7.27
C TYR A 38 -9.90 -14.31 -7.95
N PRO A 39 -9.30 -14.14 -9.15
CA PRO A 39 -9.22 -12.84 -9.79
C PRO A 39 -10.60 -12.21 -10.04
N GLN A 40 -10.84 -11.04 -9.44
CA GLN A 40 -12.04 -10.22 -9.65
C GLN A 40 -11.69 -8.85 -10.24
N LEU A 41 -12.71 -8.14 -10.74
CA LEU A 41 -12.57 -6.78 -11.27
C LEU A 41 -12.25 -5.73 -10.17
N SER A 42 -12.63 -6.00 -8.93
CA SER A 42 -12.27 -5.28 -7.70
C SER A 42 -12.58 -6.20 -6.51
N TYR A 43 -12.30 -5.77 -5.29
CA TYR A 43 -12.63 -6.49 -4.07
C TYR A 43 -13.27 -5.55 -3.05
N PHE A 44 -13.90 -6.12 -2.02
CA PHE A 44 -14.51 -5.35 -0.93
C PHE A 44 -13.53 -4.34 -0.30
N ASP A 45 -12.37 -4.79 0.17
CA ASP A 45 -11.42 -3.91 0.84
C ASP A 45 -10.77 -2.91 -0.13
N HIS A 46 -10.32 -3.34 -1.32
CA HIS A 46 -9.53 -2.52 -2.23
C HIS A 46 -9.73 -2.87 -3.72
N PRO A 47 -9.34 -1.96 -4.63
CA PRO A 47 -9.23 -2.24 -6.07
C PRO A 47 -8.35 -3.45 -6.44
N GLY A 48 -8.59 -4.00 -7.63
CA GLY A 48 -8.03 -5.30 -8.04
C GLY A 48 -6.55 -5.33 -8.47
N MET A 49 -5.88 -4.19 -8.75
CA MET A 49 -4.53 -4.20 -9.35
C MET A 49 -3.50 -4.98 -8.55
N VAL A 50 -3.57 -4.94 -7.21
CA VAL A 50 -2.66 -5.71 -6.35
C VAL A 50 -2.76 -7.22 -6.64
N SER A 51 -3.98 -7.75 -6.71
CA SER A 51 -4.24 -9.15 -7.06
C SER A 51 -3.87 -9.44 -8.51
N TRP A 52 -4.17 -8.55 -9.45
CA TRP A 52 -3.83 -8.76 -10.87
C TRP A 52 -2.33 -8.84 -11.11
N LEU A 53 -1.55 -8.00 -10.43
CA LEU A 53 -0.08 -8.04 -10.49
C LEU A 53 0.46 -9.33 -9.89
N ILE A 54 -0.05 -9.77 -8.73
CA ILE A 54 0.34 -11.05 -8.13
C ILE A 54 -0.02 -12.21 -9.07
N SER A 55 -1.24 -12.22 -9.65
CA SER A 55 -1.70 -13.21 -10.62
C SER A 55 -0.81 -13.27 -11.85
N PHE A 56 -0.42 -12.12 -12.41
CA PHE A 56 0.56 -12.03 -13.49
C PHE A 56 1.93 -12.59 -13.05
N GLY A 57 2.28 -12.43 -11.78
CA GLY A 57 3.47 -12.99 -11.16
C GLY A 57 3.53 -14.50 -11.01
N ARG A 58 2.40 -15.21 -11.16
CA ARG A 58 2.29 -16.64 -10.86
C ARG A 58 3.06 -17.55 -11.81
N PHE A 59 3.61 -17.09 -12.93
CA PHE A 59 4.51 -17.94 -13.73
C PHE A 59 5.79 -18.32 -12.97
N LEU A 60 6.15 -17.58 -11.91
CA LEU A 60 7.22 -17.94 -10.97
C LEU A 60 6.72 -18.69 -9.72
N ALA A 61 5.42 -19.01 -9.64
CA ALA A 61 4.82 -19.71 -8.50
C ALA A 61 5.40 -21.11 -8.20
N PRO A 62 5.95 -21.89 -9.17
CA PRO A 62 6.53 -23.20 -8.87
C PRO A 62 7.68 -23.17 -7.84
N PHE A 63 8.29 -22.01 -7.63
CA PHE A 63 9.39 -21.85 -6.67
C PHE A 63 8.92 -21.58 -5.22
N GLN A 64 7.61 -21.47 -4.97
CA GLN A 64 7.00 -21.25 -3.63
C GLN A 64 7.74 -20.21 -2.78
N ASN A 65 8.15 -19.11 -3.43
CA ASN A 65 9.02 -18.12 -2.82
C ASN A 65 8.30 -16.76 -2.70
N PRO A 66 8.50 -15.98 -1.61
CA PRO A 66 7.92 -14.64 -1.46
C PRO A 66 8.17 -13.70 -2.64
N LEU A 67 9.28 -13.87 -3.36
CA LEU A 67 9.60 -13.11 -4.57
C LEU A 67 8.57 -13.30 -5.68
N SER A 68 7.90 -14.47 -5.76
CA SER A 68 6.84 -14.74 -6.75
C SER A 68 5.64 -13.80 -6.58
N VAL A 69 5.40 -13.30 -5.37
CA VAL A 69 4.37 -12.31 -5.05
C VAL A 69 4.91 -10.88 -5.26
N ARG A 70 6.17 -10.63 -4.92
CA ARG A 70 6.76 -9.28 -4.81
C ARG A 70 7.40 -8.75 -6.08
N TRP A 71 7.86 -9.59 -7.01
CA TRP A 71 8.65 -9.12 -8.15
C TRP A 71 7.93 -8.05 -9.01
N PRO A 72 6.60 -8.09 -9.27
CA PRO A 72 5.94 -7.04 -10.04
C PRO A 72 5.98 -5.69 -9.31
N PHE A 73 5.90 -5.73 -7.97
CA PHE A 73 5.94 -4.56 -7.09
C PHE A 73 7.34 -3.97 -7.00
N ILE A 74 8.38 -4.81 -6.94
CA ILE A 74 9.78 -4.38 -7.02
C ILE A 74 10.01 -3.64 -8.35
N ILE A 75 9.53 -4.19 -9.47
CA ILE A 75 9.63 -3.54 -10.78
C ILE A 75 8.86 -2.21 -10.81
N ALA A 76 7.63 -2.17 -10.31
CA ALA A 76 6.84 -0.94 -10.22
C ALA A 76 7.52 0.13 -9.34
N GLY A 77 8.07 -0.26 -8.18
CA GLY A 77 8.83 0.62 -7.30
C GLY A 77 10.12 1.14 -7.94
N MET A 78 10.84 0.30 -8.68
CA MET A 78 12.02 0.72 -9.44
C MET A 78 11.68 1.63 -10.61
N ALA A 79 10.59 1.35 -11.34
CA ALA A 79 10.10 2.23 -12.40
C ALA A 79 9.67 3.59 -11.85
N THR A 80 9.04 3.60 -10.68
CA THR A 80 8.68 4.84 -9.95
C THR A 80 9.92 5.68 -9.65
N LEU A 81 10.96 5.07 -9.05
CA LEU A 81 12.24 5.74 -8.79
C LEU A 81 12.88 6.25 -10.09
N TRP A 82 12.86 5.45 -11.15
CA TRP A 82 13.41 5.83 -12.46
C TRP A 82 12.73 7.08 -13.03
N ILE A 83 11.40 7.14 -13.01
CA ILE A 83 10.66 8.31 -13.50
C ILE A 83 11.01 9.55 -12.66
N TRP A 84 11.14 9.43 -11.35
CA TRP A 84 11.58 10.54 -10.49
C TRP A 84 13.01 11.00 -10.79
N ILE A 85 13.93 10.07 -11.08
CA ILE A 85 15.28 10.39 -11.54
C ILE A 85 15.20 11.18 -12.86
N CYS A 86 14.38 10.74 -13.82
CA CYS A 86 14.18 11.49 -15.08
C CYS A 86 13.63 12.89 -14.83
N LEU A 87 12.61 13.04 -13.97
CA LEU A 87 12.00 14.31 -13.62
C LEU A 87 13.01 15.28 -12.97
N ILE A 88 13.81 14.82 -12.01
CA ILE A 88 14.85 15.68 -11.41
C ILE A 88 15.97 15.98 -12.42
N HIS A 89 16.24 15.08 -13.36
CA HIS A 89 17.22 15.30 -14.43
C HIS A 89 16.82 16.42 -15.39
N GLU A 90 15.53 16.63 -15.64
CA GLU A 90 15.01 17.77 -16.43
C GLU A 90 15.20 19.13 -15.74
N THR A 91 15.59 19.15 -14.47
CA THR A 91 15.90 20.38 -13.73
C THR A 91 17.36 20.80 -13.89
N SER A 92 17.63 22.09 -13.67
CA SER A 92 18.98 22.66 -13.64
C SER A 92 19.80 22.26 -12.39
N ALA A 93 19.31 21.31 -11.60
CA ALA A 93 20.02 20.81 -10.42
C ALA A 93 21.38 20.18 -10.79
N SER A 94 22.35 20.33 -9.88
CA SER A 94 23.68 19.73 -10.04
C SER A 94 23.62 18.20 -10.02
N ASN A 95 24.65 17.55 -10.56
CA ASN A 95 24.78 16.09 -10.48
C ASN A 95 24.86 15.57 -9.03
N GLU A 96 25.44 16.36 -8.12
CA GLU A 96 25.47 16.03 -6.68
C GLU A 96 24.07 16.08 -6.07
N THR A 97 23.28 17.12 -6.37
CA THR A 97 21.88 17.26 -5.95
C THR A 97 21.03 16.08 -6.42
N LYS A 98 21.19 15.68 -7.69
CA LYS A 98 20.48 14.53 -8.27
C LYS A 98 20.85 13.22 -7.56
N LEU A 99 22.13 13.01 -7.24
CA LEU A 99 22.58 11.85 -6.47
C LEU A 99 22.03 11.84 -5.04
N PHE A 100 22.03 12.98 -4.34
CA PHE A 100 21.45 13.08 -3.01
C PHE A 100 19.94 12.82 -3.00
N PHE A 101 19.21 13.33 -3.99
CA PHE A 101 17.79 13.00 -4.15
C PHE A 101 17.58 11.48 -4.26
N THR A 102 18.32 10.80 -5.14
CA THR A 102 18.22 9.34 -5.29
C THR A 102 18.52 8.61 -3.98
N GLY A 103 19.57 9.03 -3.25
CA GLY A 103 19.90 8.45 -1.95
C GLY A 103 18.81 8.65 -0.89
N LEU A 104 18.26 9.86 -0.76
CA LEU A 104 17.17 10.15 0.17
C LEU A 104 15.87 9.44 -0.18
N TYR A 105 15.57 9.29 -1.47
CA TYR A 105 14.42 8.52 -1.93
C TYR A 105 14.55 7.06 -1.49
N VAL A 106 15.71 6.45 -1.72
CA VAL A 106 15.99 5.05 -1.35
C VAL A 106 16.00 4.85 0.17
N LEU A 107 16.44 5.85 0.93
CA LEU A 107 16.43 5.79 2.40
C LEU A 107 15.08 6.17 3.02
N ASN A 108 14.13 6.73 2.28
CA ASN A 108 12.80 6.91 2.84
C ASN A 108 12.18 5.52 3.09
N PRO A 109 11.66 5.22 4.30
CA PRO A 109 11.23 3.87 4.65
C PRO A 109 10.11 3.35 3.75
N LEU A 110 9.19 4.22 3.31
CA LEU A 110 8.06 3.83 2.48
C LEU A 110 8.45 3.71 0.99
N LEU A 111 9.24 4.66 0.47
CA LEU A 111 9.66 4.68 -0.95
C LEU A 111 10.80 3.68 -1.25
N GLY A 112 11.65 3.45 -0.26
CA GLY A 112 12.77 2.53 -0.29
C GLY A 112 12.34 1.09 -0.06
N LEU A 113 12.54 0.60 1.17
CA LEU A 113 12.23 -0.79 1.55
C LEU A 113 10.73 -1.11 1.48
N GLY A 114 9.85 -0.17 1.81
CA GLY A 114 8.39 -0.37 1.75
C GLY A 114 7.88 -0.74 0.36
N SER A 115 8.57 -0.30 -0.71
CA SER A 115 8.21 -0.65 -2.09
C SER A 115 8.58 -2.08 -2.51
N ILE A 116 9.15 -2.89 -1.61
CA ILE A 116 9.31 -4.34 -1.81
C ILE A 116 7.98 -5.07 -1.56
N LEU A 117 7.15 -4.55 -0.64
CA LEU A 117 5.94 -5.22 -0.19
C LEU A 117 4.87 -5.19 -1.29
N ALA A 118 4.16 -6.31 -1.45
CA ALA A 118 3.05 -6.46 -2.39
C ALA A 118 1.76 -5.79 -1.88
N THR A 119 1.77 -4.46 -1.79
CA THR A 119 0.62 -3.67 -1.31
C THR A 119 0.01 -2.81 -2.43
N PRO A 120 -1.24 -2.34 -2.28
CA PRO A 120 -1.88 -1.45 -3.26
C PRO A 120 -1.17 -0.09 -3.43
N ASP A 121 -0.36 0.32 -2.44
CA ASP A 121 0.35 1.59 -2.43
C ASP A 121 1.44 1.68 -3.51
N VAL A 122 2.13 0.57 -3.79
CA VAL A 122 3.25 0.55 -4.75
C VAL A 122 2.77 0.81 -6.20
N PRO A 123 1.78 0.07 -6.76
CA PRO A 123 1.27 0.39 -8.08
C PRO A 123 0.55 1.75 -8.12
N MET A 124 -0.15 2.14 -7.05
CA MET A 124 -0.76 3.48 -6.99
C MET A 124 0.30 4.58 -7.09
N LEU A 125 1.43 4.45 -6.39
CA LEU A 125 2.52 5.43 -6.46
C LEU A 125 3.20 5.45 -7.84
N PHE A 126 3.34 4.29 -8.49
CA PHE A 126 3.82 4.20 -9.86
C PHE A 126 2.92 4.97 -10.83
N PHE A 127 1.61 4.75 -10.77
CA PHE A 127 0.64 5.46 -11.60
C PHE A 127 0.54 6.96 -11.22
N TRP A 128 0.65 7.33 -9.95
CA TRP A 128 0.73 8.73 -9.53
C TRP A 128 1.94 9.43 -10.16
N THR A 129 3.10 8.78 -10.10
CA THR A 129 4.36 9.31 -10.62
C THR A 129 4.32 9.43 -12.15
N SER A 130 3.77 8.42 -12.83
CA SER A 130 3.53 8.45 -14.28
C SER A 130 2.56 9.56 -14.67
N SER A 131 1.46 9.72 -13.93
CA SER A 131 0.50 10.81 -14.10
C SER A 131 1.17 12.18 -13.91
N PHE A 132 2.05 12.34 -12.92
CA PHE A 132 2.77 13.60 -12.72
C PHE A 132 3.74 13.90 -13.87
N PHE A 133 4.41 12.87 -14.40
CA PHE A 133 5.25 13.00 -15.59
C PHE A 133 4.42 13.43 -16.81
N PHE A 134 3.31 12.77 -17.12
CA PHE A 134 2.43 13.14 -18.24
C PHE A 134 1.81 14.53 -18.06
N PHE A 135 1.36 14.86 -16.84
CA PHE A 135 0.87 16.19 -16.51
C PHE A 135 1.94 17.26 -16.77
N SER A 136 3.19 16.99 -16.39
CA SER A 136 4.31 17.90 -16.66
C SER A 136 4.58 18.06 -18.16
N LYS A 137 4.42 17.00 -18.96
CA LYS A 137 4.52 17.04 -20.42
C LYS A 137 3.35 17.80 -21.06
N ILE A 138 2.12 17.65 -20.57
CA ILE A 138 0.96 18.46 -21.01
C ILE A 138 1.25 19.95 -20.83
N LEU A 139 1.77 20.35 -19.67
CA LEU A 139 2.06 21.75 -19.39
C LEU A 139 3.20 22.35 -20.23
N LYS A 140 4.04 21.52 -20.86
CA LYS A 140 5.17 21.94 -21.71
C LYS A 140 4.84 21.84 -23.21
N GLU A 141 4.29 20.70 -23.63
CA GLU A 141 4.14 20.31 -25.04
C GLU A 141 2.68 20.34 -25.50
N ASN A 142 1.72 20.22 -24.57
CA ASN A 142 0.28 20.31 -24.81
C ASN A 142 -0.23 19.36 -25.93
N SER A 143 0.42 18.22 -26.15
CA SER A 143 0.03 17.22 -27.16
C SER A 143 -1.08 16.30 -26.66
N TRP A 144 -1.98 15.87 -27.56
CA TRP A 144 -3.15 15.03 -27.23
C TRP A 144 -2.77 13.68 -26.61
N TRP A 145 -1.65 13.09 -27.04
CA TRP A 145 -1.18 11.80 -26.52
C TRP A 145 -0.88 11.85 -25.01
N TRP A 146 -0.32 12.97 -24.53
CA TRP A 146 -0.05 13.14 -23.09
C TRP A 146 -1.33 13.21 -22.26
N TYR A 147 -2.41 13.77 -22.82
CA TYR A 147 -3.71 13.77 -22.17
C TYR A 147 -4.31 12.36 -22.04
N VAL A 148 -4.22 11.56 -23.10
CA VAL A 148 -4.68 10.16 -23.10
C VAL A 148 -3.88 9.34 -22.08
N LEU A 149 -2.55 9.48 -22.08
CA LEU A 149 -1.67 8.79 -21.13
C LEU A 149 -1.94 9.22 -19.68
N LEU A 150 -2.18 10.51 -19.43
CA LEU A 150 -2.58 10.99 -18.10
C LEU A 150 -3.88 10.34 -17.65
N GLY A 151 -4.91 10.32 -18.50
CA GLY A 151 -6.20 9.71 -18.20
C GLY A 151 -6.06 8.21 -17.91
N GLY A 152 -5.40 7.48 -18.80
CA GLY A 152 -5.16 6.04 -18.64
C GLY A 152 -4.38 5.72 -17.37
N SER A 153 -3.34 6.50 -17.05
CA SER A 153 -2.57 6.32 -15.82
C SER A 153 -3.40 6.58 -14.57
N LEU A 154 -4.27 7.60 -14.58
CA LEU A 154 -5.17 7.88 -13.45
C LEU A 154 -6.20 6.77 -13.24
N GLY A 155 -6.80 6.22 -14.30
CA GLY A 155 -7.76 5.12 -14.17
C GLY A 155 -7.11 3.82 -13.71
N LEU A 156 -5.92 3.47 -14.21
CA LEU A 156 -5.15 2.32 -13.71
C LEU A 156 -4.66 2.53 -12.26
N GLY A 157 -4.29 3.76 -11.90
CA GLY A 157 -4.04 4.15 -10.52
C GLY A 157 -5.28 3.99 -9.63
N PHE A 158 -6.47 4.20 -10.17
CA PHE A 158 -7.74 4.02 -9.45
C PHE A 158 -8.06 2.55 -9.27
N CYS A 159 -7.69 1.71 -10.24
CA CYS A 159 -7.64 0.26 -10.10
C CYS A 159 -6.58 -0.23 -9.09
N SER A 160 -5.68 0.64 -8.62
CA SER A 160 -4.70 0.32 -7.58
C SER A 160 -5.16 0.74 -6.19
N LYS A 161 -5.47 2.02 -6.00
CA LYS A 161 -5.96 2.55 -4.72
C LYS A 161 -6.71 3.85 -4.95
N TYR A 162 -7.86 4.01 -4.30
CA TYR A 162 -8.75 5.17 -4.50
C TYR A 162 -8.10 6.51 -4.18
N HIS A 163 -7.07 6.56 -3.35
CA HIS A 163 -6.33 7.79 -3.05
C HIS A 163 -5.75 8.50 -4.29
N ILE A 164 -5.60 7.81 -5.42
CA ILE A 164 -5.16 8.45 -6.70
C ILE A 164 -6.06 9.63 -7.09
N VAL A 165 -7.33 9.67 -6.68
CA VAL A 165 -8.25 10.77 -7.01
C VAL A 165 -7.75 12.11 -6.49
N LEU A 166 -6.94 12.11 -5.42
CA LEU A 166 -6.28 13.31 -4.90
C LEU A 166 -5.33 13.94 -5.92
N PHE A 167 -4.83 13.18 -6.90
CA PHE A 167 -4.01 13.73 -7.99
C PHE A 167 -4.79 14.79 -8.76
N VAL A 168 -6.07 14.54 -9.06
CA VAL A 168 -6.93 15.47 -9.81
C VAL A 168 -7.06 16.78 -9.04
N LEU A 169 -7.29 16.71 -7.72
CA LEU A 169 -7.33 17.87 -6.85
C LEU A 169 -5.98 18.63 -6.86
N CYS A 170 -4.86 17.93 -6.71
CA CYS A 170 -3.52 18.53 -6.78
C CYS A 170 -3.29 19.25 -8.11
N GLY A 171 -3.64 18.60 -9.22
CA GLY A 171 -3.50 19.13 -10.58
C GLY A 171 -4.33 20.41 -10.78
N ILE A 172 -5.61 20.41 -10.34
CA ILE A 172 -6.48 21.58 -10.42
C ILE A 172 -5.89 22.74 -9.60
N VAL A 173 -5.46 22.50 -8.36
CA VAL A 173 -4.85 23.55 -7.53
C VAL A 173 -3.60 24.12 -8.21
N VAL A 174 -2.75 23.28 -8.79
CA VAL A 174 -1.58 23.74 -9.57
C VAL A 174 -2.01 24.61 -10.76
N LEU A 175 -2.99 24.17 -11.54
CA LEU A 175 -3.47 24.91 -12.71
C LEU A 175 -4.07 26.27 -12.34
N VAL A 176 -4.81 26.35 -11.24
CA VAL A 176 -5.41 27.59 -10.72
C VAL A 176 -4.32 28.53 -10.21
N VAL A 177 -3.46 28.04 -9.30
CA VAL A 177 -2.40 28.86 -8.67
C VAL A 177 -1.40 29.38 -9.71
N GLN A 178 -1.06 28.57 -10.72
CA GLN A 178 -0.14 28.99 -11.79
C GLN A 178 -0.84 29.64 -12.99
N LYS A 179 -2.17 29.84 -12.93
CA LYS A 179 -2.98 30.45 -14.00
C LYS A 179 -2.84 29.73 -15.36
N LYS A 180 -2.65 28.40 -15.35
CA LYS A 180 -2.46 27.56 -16.54
C LYS A 180 -3.74 26.89 -17.04
N LEU A 181 -4.89 27.13 -16.42
CA LEU A 181 -6.16 26.52 -16.87
C LEU A 181 -6.46 26.81 -18.35
N LYS A 182 -6.24 28.06 -18.78
CA LYS A 182 -6.51 28.51 -20.16
C LYS A 182 -5.52 27.96 -21.19
N SER A 183 -4.36 27.43 -20.77
CA SER A 183 -3.38 26.86 -21.70
C SER A 183 -3.71 25.43 -22.10
N LEU A 184 -4.66 24.78 -21.42
CA LEU A 184 -5.05 23.40 -21.71
C LEU A 184 -5.97 23.35 -22.94
N ARG A 185 -5.79 22.31 -23.77
CA ARG A 185 -6.72 22.02 -24.86
C ARG A 185 -8.00 21.40 -24.32
N PRO A 186 -9.20 21.96 -24.61
CA PRO A 186 -10.47 21.38 -24.16
C PRO A 186 -10.66 19.93 -24.64
N SER A 187 -10.30 19.63 -25.89
CA SER A 187 -10.32 18.26 -26.42
C SER A 187 -9.35 17.34 -25.69
N GLY A 188 -8.19 17.84 -25.28
CA GLY A 188 -7.24 17.10 -24.44
C GLY A 188 -7.84 16.76 -23.08
N VAL A 189 -8.46 17.73 -22.39
CA VAL A 189 -9.12 17.49 -21.09
C VAL A 189 -10.21 16.43 -21.23
N PHE A 190 -11.03 16.50 -22.28
CA PHE A 190 -12.03 15.46 -22.58
C PHE A 190 -11.38 14.09 -22.78
N LEU A 191 -10.29 13.99 -23.54
CA LEU A 191 -9.55 12.75 -23.74
C LEU A 191 -8.96 12.18 -22.43
N THR A 192 -8.49 13.03 -21.52
CA THR A 192 -8.05 12.58 -20.18
C THR A 192 -9.20 11.96 -19.39
N ILE A 193 -10.37 12.60 -19.39
CA ILE A 193 -11.56 12.08 -18.70
C ILE A 193 -11.99 10.75 -19.31
N LEU A 194 -12.11 10.70 -20.64
CA LEU A 194 -12.53 9.50 -21.36
C LEU A 194 -11.58 8.32 -21.13
N ALA A 195 -10.26 8.53 -21.28
CA ALA A 195 -9.27 7.49 -21.05
C ALA A 195 -9.26 7.02 -19.57
N GLY A 196 -9.46 7.94 -18.62
CA GLY A 196 -9.58 7.60 -17.20
C GLY A 196 -10.81 6.76 -16.89
N LEU A 197 -11.97 7.09 -17.46
CA LEU A 197 -13.20 6.30 -17.30
C LEU A 197 -13.06 4.89 -17.90
N ILE A 198 -12.50 4.80 -19.10
CA ILE A 198 -12.27 3.50 -19.77
C ILE A 198 -11.36 2.61 -18.92
N THR A 199 -10.23 3.15 -18.45
CA THR A 199 -9.26 2.35 -17.67
C THR A 199 -9.70 2.06 -16.23
N SER A 200 -10.57 2.90 -15.64
CA SER A 200 -11.18 2.63 -14.32
C SER A 200 -12.44 1.74 -14.38
N THR A 201 -12.88 1.35 -15.58
CA THR A 201 -14.10 0.55 -15.78
C THR A 201 -14.17 -0.72 -14.94
N PRO A 202 -13.08 -1.51 -14.72
CA PRO A 202 -13.16 -2.70 -13.87
C PRO A 202 -13.69 -2.40 -12.46
N VAL A 203 -13.17 -1.35 -11.82
CA VAL A 203 -13.57 -0.94 -10.47
C VAL A 203 -14.98 -0.40 -10.45
N LEU A 204 -15.35 0.41 -11.44
CA LEU A 204 -16.68 1.00 -11.55
C LEU A 204 -17.76 -0.08 -11.75
N LEU A 205 -17.50 -1.03 -12.64
CA LEU A 205 -18.40 -2.14 -12.93
C LEU A 205 -18.57 -3.05 -11.71
N TRP A 206 -17.47 -3.43 -11.06
CA TRP A 206 -17.53 -4.27 -9.86
C TRP A 206 -18.30 -3.59 -8.74
N ASN A 207 -18.05 -2.31 -8.46
CA ASN A 207 -18.79 -1.58 -7.43
C ASN A 207 -20.27 -1.47 -7.79
N TYR A 208 -20.62 -1.18 -9.05
CA TYR A 208 -22.02 -1.16 -9.47
C TYR A 208 -22.72 -2.50 -9.25
N GLN A 209 -22.04 -3.62 -9.53
CA GLN A 209 -22.56 -4.98 -9.31
C GLN A 209 -22.64 -5.40 -7.83
N ASN A 210 -21.94 -4.69 -6.94
CA ASN A 210 -21.84 -5.00 -5.51
C ASN A 210 -22.32 -3.83 -4.65
N ASP A 211 -23.36 -3.10 -5.09
CA ASP A 211 -24.02 -2.02 -4.33
C ASP A 211 -23.07 -0.94 -3.79
N TRP A 212 -22.01 -0.64 -4.54
CA TRP A 212 -20.94 0.31 -4.19
C TRP A 212 -20.20 -0.03 -2.89
N ALA A 213 -20.19 -1.32 -2.51
CA ALA A 213 -19.70 -1.79 -1.22
C ALA A 213 -18.26 -1.34 -0.89
N SER A 214 -17.34 -1.40 -1.86
CA SER A 214 -15.94 -1.01 -1.63
C SER A 214 -15.78 0.49 -1.42
N PHE A 215 -16.49 1.31 -2.20
CA PHE A 215 -16.49 2.77 -1.99
C PHE A 215 -17.10 3.14 -0.64
N ALA A 216 -18.23 2.53 -0.28
CA ALA A 216 -18.88 2.75 1.01
C ALA A 216 -17.97 2.34 2.18
N PHE A 217 -17.28 1.20 2.06
CA PHE A 217 -16.29 0.75 3.05
C PHE A 217 -15.18 1.77 3.25
N GLN A 218 -14.56 2.26 2.17
CA GLN A 218 -13.44 3.20 2.23
C GLN A 218 -13.86 4.59 2.77
N LEU A 219 -15.04 5.07 2.39
CA LEU A 219 -15.60 6.31 2.95
C LEU A 219 -15.90 6.17 4.45
N LYS A 220 -16.48 5.05 4.89
CA LYS A 220 -16.72 4.78 6.30
C LYS A 220 -15.41 4.61 7.08
N HIS A 221 -14.40 4.02 6.46
CA HIS A 221 -13.09 3.84 7.08
C HIS A 221 -12.39 5.18 7.35
N GLY A 222 -12.39 6.11 6.38
CA GLY A 222 -11.76 7.42 6.51
C GLY A 222 -12.62 8.53 7.14
N PHE A 223 -13.95 8.40 7.12
CA PHE A 223 -14.86 9.48 7.55
C PHE A 223 -16.06 9.01 8.39
N GLY A 224 -16.10 7.76 8.84
CA GLY A 224 -17.30 7.15 9.42
C GLY A 224 -17.50 7.32 10.92
N ARG A 225 -16.57 7.93 11.67
CA ARG A 225 -16.77 8.15 13.12
C ARG A 225 -17.63 9.40 13.35
N THR A 226 -18.53 9.30 14.33
CA THR A 226 -19.41 10.40 14.75
C THR A 226 -18.78 11.30 15.80
N TYR A 227 -17.66 10.87 16.40
CA TYR A 227 -16.90 11.61 17.39
C TYR A 227 -15.47 11.87 16.90
N TYR A 228 -14.80 12.81 17.56
CA TYR A 228 -13.40 13.17 17.32
C TYR A 228 -12.55 12.79 18.53
N GLN A 229 -11.32 12.33 18.29
CA GLN A 229 -10.30 12.20 19.33
C GLN A 229 -9.01 12.91 18.90
N MET A 230 -8.41 13.68 19.82
CA MET A 230 -7.28 14.56 19.52
C MET A 230 -6.01 13.80 19.12
N ASP A 231 -5.83 12.60 19.67
CA ASP A 231 -4.74 11.69 19.36
C ASP A 231 -4.71 11.28 17.87
N TRP A 232 -5.84 11.26 17.16
CA TRP A 232 -5.87 10.97 15.72
C TRP A 232 -5.13 12.05 14.92
N THR A 233 -5.43 13.32 15.17
CA THR A 233 -4.78 14.45 14.49
C THR A 233 -3.32 14.59 14.92
N VAL A 234 -3.05 14.51 16.23
CA VAL A 234 -1.68 14.61 16.76
C VAL A 234 -0.81 13.46 16.26
N GLY A 235 -1.33 12.23 16.32
CA GLY A 235 -0.66 11.03 15.83
C GLY A 235 -0.36 11.11 14.33
N TYR A 236 -1.32 11.60 13.53
CA TYR A 236 -1.09 11.84 12.11
C TYR A 236 0.03 12.86 11.85
N ILE A 237 0.00 14.03 12.50
CA ILE A 237 1.02 15.08 12.31
C ILE A 237 2.41 14.58 12.72
N ILE A 238 2.52 13.94 13.89
CA ILE A 238 3.77 13.34 14.35
C ILE A 238 4.24 12.26 13.38
N GLY A 239 3.32 11.41 12.91
CA GLY A 239 3.58 10.38 11.90
C GLY A 239 4.19 10.97 10.63
N GLN A 240 3.62 12.06 10.09
CA GLN A 240 4.16 12.72 8.89
C GLN A 240 5.54 13.33 9.12
N ILE A 241 5.78 13.96 10.28
CA ILE A 241 7.09 14.53 10.64
C ILE A 241 8.14 13.42 10.73
N LEU A 242 7.81 12.31 11.38
CA LEU A 242 8.73 11.17 11.53
C LEU A 242 8.97 10.48 10.18
N LEU A 243 7.94 10.24 9.38
CA LEU A 243 8.04 9.52 8.09
C LEU A 243 8.68 10.35 6.95
N LEU A 244 8.70 11.68 7.03
CA LEU A 244 9.48 12.54 6.13
C LEU A 244 10.87 12.92 6.66
N SER A 245 11.10 12.77 7.96
CA SER A 245 12.06 13.51 8.78
C SER A 245 11.65 14.96 9.06
N PRO A 246 12.00 15.50 10.25
CA PRO A 246 11.72 16.89 10.61
C PRO A 246 12.27 17.90 9.60
N PHE A 247 13.43 17.62 9.00
CA PHE A 247 14.07 18.56 8.08
C PHE A 247 13.32 18.69 6.75
N VAL A 248 12.83 17.57 6.20
CA VAL A 248 12.04 17.58 4.96
C VAL A 248 10.70 18.27 5.22
N PHE A 249 10.02 17.89 6.31
CA PHE A 249 8.74 18.49 6.68
C PHE A 249 8.84 20.01 6.86
N LEU A 250 9.85 20.50 7.59
CA LEU A 250 10.04 21.94 7.82
C LEU A 250 10.33 22.74 6.54
N THR A 251 10.95 22.14 5.51
CA THR A 251 11.17 22.86 4.25
C THR A 251 9.89 23.13 3.48
N LEU A 252 8.83 22.34 3.67
CA LEU A 252 7.55 22.56 3.00
C LEU A 252 6.90 23.92 3.30
N PHE A 253 7.31 24.58 4.38
CA PHE A 253 6.87 25.95 4.73
C PHE A 253 7.69 27.05 4.04
N THR A 254 8.83 26.72 3.42
CA THR A 254 9.67 27.69 2.73
C THR A 254 9.14 27.96 1.32
N ARG A 255 9.00 29.21 0.89
CA ARG A 255 8.49 29.49 -0.46
C ARG A 255 9.60 29.40 -1.51
N ARG A 256 9.43 28.53 -2.52
CA ARG A 256 10.31 28.45 -3.70
C ARG A 256 9.49 28.25 -4.98
N SER A 257 9.51 29.28 -5.83
CA SER A 257 8.77 29.31 -7.11
C SER A 257 9.07 28.10 -8.02
N SER A 258 10.35 27.72 -8.13
CA SER A 258 10.79 26.60 -8.99
C SER A 258 10.22 25.23 -8.60
N SER A 259 9.72 25.09 -7.38
CA SER A 259 9.23 23.83 -6.80
C SER A 259 7.76 23.89 -6.37
N LEU A 260 7.04 24.96 -6.73
CA LEU A 260 5.69 25.22 -6.20
C LEU A 260 4.71 24.07 -6.49
N SER A 261 4.78 23.45 -7.67
CA SER A 261 3.95 22.28 -7.99
C SER A 261 4.19 21.13 -7.00
N HIS A 262 5.43 20.86 -6.63
CA HIS A 262 5.75 19.78 -5.67
C HIS A 262 5.25 20.11 -4.27
N GLN A 263 5.32 21.38 -3.85
CA GLN A 263 4.74 21.80 -2.57
C GLN A 263 3.22 21.64 -2.55
N ILE A 264 2.53 22.05 -3.62
CA ILE A 264 1.07 21.89 -3.73
C ILE A 264 0.71 20.41 -3.67
N PHE A 265 1.36 19.56 -4.46
CA PHE A 265 1.11 18.12 -4.44
C PHE A 265 1.33 17.48 -3.06
N SER A 266 2.28 17.99 -2.28
CA SER A 266 2.52 17.51 -0.91
C SER A 266 1.45 18.02 0.07
N TRP A 267 1.23 19.34 0.10
CA TRP A 267 0.30 19.98 1.03
C TRP A 267 -1.15 19.60 0.78
N THR A 268 -1.59 19.47 -0.46
CA THR A 268 -2.97 19.08 -0.78
C THR A 268 -3.32 17.71 -0.18
N GLN A 269 -2.41 16.74 -0.28
CA GLN A 269 -2.60 15.41 0.34
C GLN A 269 -2.58 15.51 1.87
N PHE A 270 -1.60 16.23 2.44
CA PHE A 270 -1.52 16.37 3.89
C PHE A 270 -2.74 17.04 4.49
N LEU A 271 -3.23 18.11 3.87
CA LEU A 271 -4.43 18.83 4.32
C LEU A 271 -5.70 17.98 4.14
N PHE A 272 -5.80 17.19 3.07
CA PHE A 272 -6.91 16.26 2.89
C PHE A 272 -6.96 15.24 4.03
N PHE A 273 -5.83 14.63 4.36
CA PHE A 273 -5.81 13.63 5.43
C PHE A 273 -5.91 14.25 6.83
N ILE A 274 -5.44 15.48 7.07
CA ILE A 274 -5.78 16.24 8.29
C ILE A 274 -7.29 16.43 8.40
N SER A 275 -8.01 16.65 7.29
CA SER A 275 -9.47 16.76 7.37
C SER A 275 -10.14 15.43 7.73
N SER A 276 -9.56 14.31 7.30
CA SER A 276 -10.01 12.96 7.64
C SER A 276 -9.78 12.61 9.12
N THR A 277 -8.72 13.14 9.76
CA THR A 277 -8.46 12.89 11.19
C THR A 277 -9.54 13.43 12.13
N PHE A 278 -10.42 14.32 11.67
CA PHE A 278 -11.58 14.75 12.46
C PHE A 278 -12.70 13.70 12.51
N LYS A 279 -12.61 12.65 11.68
CA LYS A 279 -13.68 11.66 11.46
C LYS A 279 -13.18 10.21 11.50
N SER A 280 -11.88 9.97 11.60
CA SER A 280 -11.33 8.62 11.79
C SER A 280 -9.84 8.69 12.17
N VAL A 281 -9.27 7.55 12.56
CA VAL A 281 -7.82 7.36 12.59
C VAL A 281 -7.30 7.29 11.16
N VAL A 282 -6.24 8.03 10.86
CA VAL A 282 -5.59 8.04 9.54
C VAL A 282 -4.23 7.36 9.64
N GLU A 283 -4.01 6.32 8.84
CA GLU A 283 -2.71 5.66 8.81
C GLU A 283 -1.64 6.57 8.21
N ALA A 284 -0.45 6.53 8.80
CA ALA A 284 0.61 7.46 8.48
C ALA A 284 1.15 7.30 7.04
N ASN A 285 0.93 6.15 6.39
CA ASN A 285 1.29 5.90 4.98
C ASN A 285 0.25 6.41 3.98
N TRP A 286 -0.96 6.81 4.38
CA TRP A 286 -2.01 7.25 3.44
C TRP A 286 -1.59 8.38 2.48
N PRO A 287 -0.83 9.41 2.90
CA PRO A 287 -0.30 10.44 2.00
C PRO A 287 1.04 10.07 1.35
N LEU A 288 1.34 8.78 1.12
CA LEU A 288 2.61 8.32 0.55
C LEU A 288 3.03 9.10 -0.71
N ALA A 289 2.08 9.39 -1.60
CA ALA A 289 2.37 10.10 -2.84
C ALA A 289 2.82 11.55 -2.63
N ALA A 290 2.70 12.13 -1.43
CA ALA A 290 3.28 13.42 -1.08
C ALA A 290 4.81 13.34 -0.91
N HIS A 291 5.33 12.19 -0.47
CA HIS A 291 6.73 12.02 -0.08
C HIS A 291 7.73 12.34 -1.20
N PRO A 292 7.60 11.80 -2.43
CA PRO A 292 8.58 12.09 -3.47
C PRO A 292 8.54 13.57 -3.89
N HIS A 293 7.36 14.21 -3.88
CA HIS A 293 7.26 15.64 -4.12
C HIS A 293 7.93 16.46 -3.00
N ALA A 294 7.72 16.09 -1.74
CA ALA A 294 8.36 16.73 -0.61
C ALA A 294 9.90 16.61 -0.68
N LEU A 295 10.42 15.45 -1.11
CA LEU A 295 11.86 15.24 -1.32
C LEU A 295 12.42 16.08 -2.48
N VAL A 296 11.69 16.21 -3.61
CA VAL A 296 12.10 17.11 -4.71
C VAL A 296 12.13 18.56 -4.25
N HIS A 297 11.11 19.00 -3.51
CA HIS A 297 11.11 20.34 -2.95
C HIS A 297 12.29 20.54 -1.99
N PHE A 298 12.51 19.60 -1.07
CA PHE A 298 13.59 19.63 -0.09
C PHE A 298 14.96 19.72 -0.76
N ILE A 299 15.25 18.86 -1.75
CA ILE A 299 16.58 18.84 -2.36
C ILE A 299 16.89 20.13 -3.14
N GLN A 300 15.86 20.86 -3.59
CA GLN A 300 16.00 22.14 -4.28
C GLN A 300 16.09 23.35 -3.33
N SER A 301 15.60 23.23 -2.09
CA SER A 301 15.53 24.33 -1.13
C SER A 301 16.50 24.21 0.04
N ALA A 302 16.94 23.00 0.38
CA ALA A 302 17.75 22.71 1.55
C ALA A 302 19.24 23.02 1.35
N THR A 303 19.90 23.38 2.45
CA THR A 303 21.36 23.45 2.50
C THR A 303 21.96 22.05 2.54
N ARG A 304 23.21 21.92 2.08
CA ARG A 304 23.96 20.65 2.14
C ARG A 304 23.98 20.04 3.54
N ARG A 305 24.09 20.88 4.59
CA ARG A 305 24.03 20.46 6.00
C ARG A 305 22.69 19.77 6.33
N ARG A 306 21.56 20.35 5.94
CA ARG A 306 20.23 19.75 6.17
C ARG A 306 20.07 18.43 5.43
N ILE A 307 20.58 18.34 4.19
CA ILE A 307 20.57 17.09 3.41
C ILE A 307 21.31 15.98 4.18
N VAL A 308 22.55 16.25 4.62
CA VAL A 308 23.33 15.28 5.40
C VAL A 308 22.62 14.88 6.69
N TRP A 309 21.99 15.83 7.40
CA TRP A 309 21.22 15.52 8.61
C TRP A 309 20.00 14.64 8.35
N THR A 310 19.31 14.82 7.21
CA THR A 310 18.24 13.91 6.80
C THR A 310 18.76 12.51 6.49
N PHE A 311 19.93 12.38 5.86
CA PHE A 311 20.60 11.08 5.68
C PHE A 311 20.87 10.42 7.04
N SER A 312 21.51 11.14 7.96
CA SER A 312 21.82 10.63 9.30
C SER A 312 20.55 10.24 10.06
N TYR A 313 19.49 11.04 9.97
CA TYR A 313 18.19 10.72 10.58
C TYR A 313 17.68 9.36 10.10
N TRP A 314 17.63 9.14 8.78
CA TRP A 314 17.12 7.86 8.26
C TRP A 314 18.01 6.67 8.60
N VAL A 315 19.33 6.85 8.55
CA VAL A 315 20.28 5.79 8.95
C VAL A 315 20.05 5.42 10.43
N VAL A 316 19.90 6.40 11.31
CA VAL A 316 19.61 6.15 12.74
C VAL A 316 18.27 5.44 12.90
N ILE A 317 17.21 5.88 12.20
CA ILE A 317 15.91 5.21 12.26
C ILE A 317 16.02 3.74 11.80
N PHE A 318 16.70 3.45 10.69
CA PHE A 318 16.89 2.07 10.25
C PHE A 318 17.70 1.24 11.25
N ILE A 319 18.80 1.78 11.78
CA ILE A 319 19.60 1.08 12.81
C ILE A 319 18.74 0.80 14.04
N SER A 320 17.94 1.76 14.50
CA SER A 320 17.03 1.60 15.63
C SER A 320 15.96 0.55 15.34
N LEU A 321 15.33 0.57 14.17
CA LEU A 321 14.33 -0.42 13.77
C LEU A 321 14.91 -1.83 13.68
N ILE A 322 16.09 -1.98 13.05
CA ILE A 322 16.79 -3.27 12.98
C ILE A 322 17.16 -3.76 14.38
N SER A 323 17.70 -2.86 15.22
CA SER A 323 18.05 -3.20 16.61
C SER A 323 16.83 -3.65 17.40
N LEU A 324 15.70 -2.94 17.27
CA LEU A 324 14.43 -3.31 17.87
C LEU A 324 13.94 -4.67 17.35
N LEU A 325 14.06 -4.98 16.06
CA LEU A 325 13.66 -6.28 15.50
C LEU A 325 14.52 -7.45 16.00
N LEU A 326 15.80 -7.20 16.31
CA LEU A 326 16.72 -8.21 16.84
C LEU A 326 16.51 -8.50 18.34
N MET A 327 15.84 -7.61 19.07
CA MET A 327 15.57 -7.81 20.50
C MET A 327 14.48 -8.90 20.70
N PRO A 328 14.70 -9.91 21.55
CA PRO A 328 13.72 -10.99 21.74
C PRO A 328 12.38 -10.51 22.34
N HIS A 329 12.41 -9.47 23.19
CA HIS A 329 11.24 -9.02 23.97
C HIS A 329 10.33 -8.06 23.19
N THR A 330 10.80 -7.48 22.08
CA THR A 330 10.04 -6.53 21.24
C THR A 330 9.21 -7.23 20.16
N ARG A 331 9.42 -8.53 19.92
CA ARG A 331 8.54 -9.34 19.05
C ARG A 331 7.08 -9.28 19.52
N GLY A 332 6.85 -9.12 20.83
CA GLY A 332 5.51 -8.91 21.39
C GLY A 332 4.87 -7.55 21.06
N LEU A 333 5.66 -6.50 20.81
CA LEU A 333 5.17 -5.17 20.40
C LEU A 333 4.73 -5.14 18.93
N LEU A 334 5.22 -6.08 18.13
CA LEU A 334 4.83 -6.29 16.73
C LEU A 334 3.76 -7.38 16.56
N LYS A 335 3.06 -7.78 17.64
CA LYS A 335 1.99 -8.81 17.61
C LYS A 335 0.95 -8.62 16.49
N ASN A 336 0.76 -7.37 16.03
CA ASN A 336 -0.17 -7.05 14.94
C ASN A 336 0.40 -7.26 13.52
N GLN A 337 1.68 -7.60 13.37
CA GLN A 337 2.33 -7.89 12.09
C GLN A 337 2.80 -9.35 12.05
N LEU A 338 1.84 -10.25 11.86
CA LEU A 338 2.11 -11.67 11.68
C LEU A 338 2.87 -11.93 10.37
N LEU A 339 3.90 -12.75 10.46
CA LEU A 339 4.69 -13.25 9.34
C LEU A 339 4.32 -14.70 9.02
N SER A 340 4.60 -15.12 7.79
CA SER A 340 4.40 -16.51 7.37
C SER A 340 5.24 -17.50 8.18
N SER A 341 6.40 -17.10 8.69
CA SER A 341 7.20 -17.93 9.60
C SER A 341 6.54 -18.17 10.96
N ASP A 342 5.62 -17.31 11.39
CA ASP A 342 4.98 -17.43 12.71
C ASP A 342 3.93 -18.55 12.74
N VAL A 343 3.36 -18.90 11.59
CA VAL A 343 2.32 -19.93 11.45
C VAL A 343 2.85 -21.24 10.84
N GLU A 344 4.15 -21.33 10.54
CA GLU A 344 4.77 -22.51 9.92
C GLU A 344 4.62 -23.77 10.80
N GLU A 345 4.75 -23.58 12.12
CA GLU A 345 4.53 -24.62 13.13
C GLU A 345 3.09 -25.18 13.11
N MET A 346 2.11 -24.42 12.60
CA MET A 346 0.71 -24.84 12.52
C MET A 346 0.42 -25.77 11.34
N GLY A 347 1.37 -26.02 10.45
CA GLY A 347 1.16 -26.86 9.26
C GLY A 347 0.75 -28.30 9.57
N GLN A 348 1.12 -28.84 10.73
CA GLN A 348 0.67 -30.17 11.16
C GLN A 348 -0.84 -30.21 11.45
N ILE A 349 -1.40 -29.15 12.03
CA ILE A 349 -2.83 -29.04 12.33
C ILE A 349 -3.64 -28.92 11.05
N VAL A 350 -3.17 -28.10 10.10
CA VAL A 350 -3.81 -27.95 8.79
C VAL A 350 -3.96 -29.29 8.07
N LYS A 351 -2.95 -30.17 8.19
CA LYS A 351 -3.01 -31.52 7.61
C LYS A 351 -3.90 -32.48 8.41
N LYS A 352 -3.87 -32.39 9.74
CA LYS A 352 -4.55 -33.30 10.67
C LYS A 352 -6.06 -33.04 10.78
N TYR A 353 -6.48 -31.78 10.74
CA TYR A 353 -7.85 -31.35 11.00
C TYR A 353 -8.44 -30.73 9.75
N LYS A 354 -9.41 -31.42 9.13
CA LYS A 354 -10.09 -30.96 7.91
C LYS A 354 -11.59 -31.23 7.98
N PRO A 355 -12.45 -30.33 7.44
CA PRO A 355 -12.11 -28.99 6.97
C PRO A 355 -11.76 -28.04 8.13
N LEU A 356 -10.80 -27.13 7.92
CA LEU A 356 -10.31 -26.18 8.91
C LEU A 356 -10.60 -24.74 8.47
N TYR A 357 -11.13 -23.95 9.39
CA TYR A 357 -11.40 -22.53 9.19
C TYR A 357 -10.56 -21.66 10.12
N GLY A 358 -10.03 -20.57 9.59
CA GLY A 358 -9.26 -19.59 10.36
C GLY A 358 -10.12 -18.50 11.02
N PRO A 359 -9.57 -17.79 12.02
CA PRO A 359 -10.30 -16.77 12.80
C PRO A 359 -10.38 -15.41 12.09
N THR A 360 -9.30 -15.05 11.38
CA THR A 360 -9.11 -13.74 10.76
C THR A 360 -8.54 -13.92 9.36
N TYR A 361 -8.73 -12.92 8.48
CA TYR A 361 -8.17 -12.98 7.14
C TYR A 361 -6.65 -13.07 7.16
N GLN A 362 -5.98 -12.43 8.13
CA GLN A 362 -4.52 -12.48 8.27
C GLN A 362 -4.04 -13.92 8.49
N ILE A 363 -4.57 -14.59 9.51
CA ILE A 363 -4.12 -15.95 9.88
C ILE A 363 -4.52 -16.94 8.80
N SER A 364 -5.74 -16.85 8.28
CA SER A 364 -6.24 -17.71 7.19
C SER A 364 -5.38 -17.59 5.93
N SER A 365 -4.98 -16.37 5.57
CA SER A 365 -4.14 -16.13 4.39
C SER A 365 -2.71 -16.61 4.58
N LEU A 366 -2.13 -16.42 5.76
CA LEU A 366 -0.79 -16.92 6.08
C LEU A 366 -0.76 -18.45 6.07
N LEU A 367 -1.76 -19.10 6.67
CA LEU A 367 -1.90 -20.56 6.63
C LEU A 367 -2.10 -21.07 5.20
N THR A 368 -2.88 -20.35 4.39
CA THR A 368 -3.06 -20.68 2.98
C THR A 368 -1.75 -20.63 2.22
N TRP A 369 -0.97 -19.56 2.41
CA TRP A 369 0.35 -19.41 1.79
C TRP A 369 1.33 -20.49 2.24
N THR A 370 1.45 -20.76 3.54
CA THR A 370 2.45 -21.73 4.04
C THR A 370 2.12 -23.17 3.68
N ASN A 371 0.83 -23.53 3.56
CA ASN A 371 0.40 -24.90 3.28
C ASN A 371 0.07 -25.15 1.80
N GLN A 372 0.03 -24.11 0.97
CA GLN A 372 -0.30 -24.20 -0.46
C GLN A 372 -1.70 -24.81 -0.71
N GLU A 373 -2.59 -24.69 0.27
CA GLU A 373 -3.97 -25.17 0.26
C GLU A 373 -4.83 -24.06 0.85
N LEU A 374 -6.01 -23.80 0.27
CA LEU A 374 -6.90 -22.77 0.79
C LEU A 374 -7.39 -23.14 2.19
N ILE A 375 -7.05 -22.31 3.17
CA ILE A 375 -7.59 -22.34 4.52
C ILE A 375 -8.48 -21.10 4.66
N PRO A 376 -9.80 -21.23 4.45
CA PRO A 376 -10.69 -20.08 4.44
C PRO A 376 -10.89 -19.54 5.86
N LYS A 377 -11.13 -18.23 5.96
CA LYS A 377 -11.64 -17.62 7.19
C LYS A 377 -13.11 -18.02 7.35
N LEU A 378 -13.53 -18.40 8.56
CA LEU A 378 -14.95 -18.66 8.81
C LEU A 378 -15.77 -17.38 8.58
N LYS A 379 -16.84 -17.47 7.78
CA LYS A 379 -17.69 -16.33 7.45
C LYS A 379 -18.31 -15.70 8.70
N GLY A 380 -18.19 -14.38 8.82
CA GLY A 380 -18.73 -13.59 9.93
C GLY A 380 -17.97 -13.68 11.26
N PHE A 381 -16.84 -14.38 11.30
CA PHE A 381 -16.13 -14.64 12.57
C PHE A 381 -15.27 -13.46 13.05
N SER A 382 -14.77 -12.65 12.12
CA SER A 382 -14.12 -11.36 12.39
C SER A 382 -14.67 -10.30 11.43
N ARG A 383 -13.98 -9.16 11.27
CA ARG A 383 -14.46 -8.07 10.39
C ARG A 383 -14.79 -8.60 8.99
N LYS A 384 -15.77 -7.98 8.33
CA LYS A 384 -16.09 -8.30 6.94
C LYS A 384 -14.87 -8.04 6.05
N ASP A 385 -14.53 -9.01 5.21
CA ASP A 385 -13.44 -8.95 4.24
C ASP A 385 -13.74 -9.92 3.06
N PHE A 386 -12.79 -10.09 2.14
CA PHE A 386 -12.92 -10.92 0.93
C PHE A 386 -13.34 -12.37 1.21
N PHE A 387 -12.88 -12.97 2.33
CA PHE A 387 -13.28 -14.34 2.62
C PHE A 387 -14.79 -14.45 2.83
N ASP A 388 -15.47 -13.41 3.31
CA ASP A 388 -16.93 -13.45 3.48
C ASP A 388 -17.70 -13.47 2.14
N GLU A 389 -17.01 -13.20 1.03
CA GLU A 389 -17.55 -13.16 -0.34
C GLU A 389 -17.35 -14.48 -1.10
N ILE A 390 -16.52 -15.41 -0.60
CA ILE A 390 -16.28 -16.70 -1.24
C ILE A 390 -17.12 -17.83 -0.61
N PRO A 391 -17.59 -18.82 -1.39
CA PRO A 391 -18.36 -19.96 -0.87
C PRO A 391 -17.58 -20.82 0.13
N ASP A 392 -16.27 -20.96 -0.07
CA ASP A 392 -15.40 -21.81 0.74
C ASP A 392 -15.40 -21.46 2.24
N SER A 393 -15.78 -20.22 2.59
CA SER A 393 -15.85 -19.72 3.97
C SER A 393 -17.09 -20.16 4.75
N VAL A 394 -18.02 -20.87 4.11
CA VAL A 394 -19.23 -21.42 4.74
C VAL A 394 -19.07 -22.93 4.92
N PRO A 395 -19.13 -23.46 6.16
CA PRO A 395 -19.07 -24.89 6.41
C PRO A 395 -20.20 -25.66 5.75
N THR A 396 -19.86 -26.71 5.00
CA THR A 396 -20.82 -27.64 4.38
C THR A 396 -21.00 -28.94 5.18
N ASN A 397 -20.08 -29.22 6.10
CA ASN A 397 -20.04 -30.46 6.88
C ASN A 397 -20.66 -30.24 8.26
N ASN A 398 -21.37 -31.24 8.79
CA ASN A 398 -21.90 -31.19 10.16
C ASN A 398 -20.78 -31.13 11.20
N THR A 399 -19.59 -31.63 10.88
CA THR A 399 -18.40 -31.53 11.74
C THR A 399 -17.25 -30.88 10.98
N PHE A 400 -16.66 -29.86 11.58
CA PHE A 400 -15.51 -29.12 11.04
C PHE A 400 -14.67 -28.55 12.18
N TYR A 401 -13.52 -27.96 11.85
CA TYR A 401 -12.59 -27.41 12.81
C TYR A 401 -12.42 -25.91 12.62
N VAL A 402 -12.28 -25.19 13.72
CA VAL A 402 -12.14 -23.73 13.72
C VAL A 402 -11.00 -23.33 14.64
N LEU A 403 -10.05 -22.55 14.10
CA LEU A 403 -9.10 -21.79 14.89
C LEU A 403 -9.76 -20.51 15.35
N LYS A 404 -9.66 -20.22 16.65
CA LYS A 404 -10.31 -19.09 17.31
C LYS A 404 -9.29 -18.31 18.13
N GLU A 405 -9.33 -16.98 18.05
CA GLU A 405 -8.59 -16.14 18.99
C GLU A 405 -9.22 -16.23 20.39
N ILE A 406 -8.41 -16.37 21.44
CA ILE A 406 -8.91 -16.56 22.81
C ILE A 406 -9.89 -15.44 23.19
N SER A 407 -9.61 -14.21 22.77
CA SER A 407 -10.39 -13.00 23.05
C SER A 407 -11.66 -12.84 22.18
N SER A 408 -11.82 -13.60 21.09
CA SER A 408 -12.96 -13.44 20.18
C SER A 408 -14.20 -14.20 20.66
N GLY A 409 -15.39 -13.72 20.29
CA GLY A 409 -16.66 -14.45 20.47
C GLY A 409 -16.96 -15.36 19.27
N TRP A 410 -17.88 -16.30 19.44
CA TRP A 410 -18.42 -17.10 18.33
C TRP A 410 -19.40 -16.28 17.47
N PRO A 411 -19.46 -16.50 16.16
CA PRO A 411 -20.39 -15.79 15.30
C PRO A 411 -21.80 -16.34 15.50
N GLU A 412 -22.81 -15.51 15.32
CA GLU A 412 -24.23 -15.90 15.48
C GLU A 412 -24.63 -17.06 14.57
N SER A 413 -23.96 -17.22 13.42
CA SER A 413 -24.18 -18.34 12.50
C SER A 413 -23.91 -19.71 13.12
N LEU A 414 -23.11 -19.80 14.19
CA LEU A 414 -22.83 -21.04 14.91
C LEU A 414 -23.71 -21.22 16.16
N THR A 415 -24.81 -20.46 16.28
CA THR A 415 -25.75 -20.63 17.39
C THR A 415 -26.35 -22.04 17.34
N GLY A 416 -26.26 -22.77 18.46
CA GLY A 416 -26.73 -24.16 18.55
C GLY A 416 -25.71 -25.23 18.16
N ALA A 417 -24.50 -24.85 17.74
CA ALA A 417 -23.42 -25.79 17.54
C ALA A 417 -22.76 -26.22 18.86
N HIS A 418 -22.23 -27.44 18.89
CA HIS A 418 -21.43 -27.97 19.99
C HIS A 418 -19.94 -27.71 19.74
N PHE A 419 -19.25 -27.19 20.75
CA PHE A 419 -17.83 -26.81 20.67
C PHE A 419 -16.97 -27.69 21.56
N ILE A 420 -16.01 -28.41 20.99
CA ILE A 420 -15.05 -29.23 21.73
C ILE A 420 -13.64 -28.70 21.49
N LYS A 421 -12.99 -28.15 22.53
CA LYS A 421 -11.59 -27.72 22.46
C LYS A 421 -10.67 -28.92 22.21
N ARG A 422 -9.76 -28.80 21.24
CA ARG A 422 -8.81 -29.84 20.85
C ARG A 422 -7.38 -29.49 21.25
N GLU A 423 -6.91 -28.30 20.91
CA GLU A 423 -5.52 -27.86 21.11
C GLU A 423 -5.46 -26.34 21.44
N SER A 424 -4.34 -25.86 21.99
CA SER A 424 -4.08 -24.44 22.33
C SER A 424 -2.73 -24.01 21.77
N PHE A 425 -2.62 -22.78 21.27
CA PHE A 425 -1.43 -22.20 20.68
C PHE A 425 -1.11 -20.86 21.35
N ASP A 426 -0.51 -20.94 22.54
CA ASP A 426 -0.29 -19.79 23.42
C ASP A 426 0.60 -18.71 22.78
N LYS A 427 1.50 -19.10 21.86
CA LYS A 427 2.35 -18.15 21.11
C LYS A 427 1.55 -17.21 20.21
N LEU A 428 0.42 -17.68 19.67
CA LEU A 428 -0.44 -16.96 18.75
C LEU A 428 -1.77 -16.54 19.39
N ASP A 429 -1.96 -16.80 20.69
CA ASP A 429 -3.21 -16.58 21.41
C ASP A 429 -4.43 -17.24 20.72
N LEU A 430 -4.23 -18.46 20.16
CA LEU A 430 -5.25 -19.22 19.43
C LEU A 430 -5.64 -20.52 20.14
N GLU A 431 -6.87 -20.95 19.93
CA GLU A 431 -7.40 -22.25 20.34
C GLU A 431 -8.05 -22.96 19.14
N LEU A 432 -7.89 -24.28 19.07
CA LEU A 432 -8.54 -25.12 18.07
C LEU A 432 -9.78 -25.77 18.66
N TYR A 433 -10.90 -25.64 17.97
CA TYR A 433 -12.16 -26.26 18.33
C TYR A 433 -12.64 -27.19 17.22
N GLN A 434 -13.21 -28.32 17.60
CA GLN A 434 -14.14 -29.06 16.76
C GLN A 434 -15.54 -28.51 16.98
N VAL A 435 -16.21 -28.18 15.88
CA VAL A 435 -17.57 -27.66 15.86
C VAL A 435 -18.47 -28.72 15.23
N THR A 436 -19.56 -29.06 15.90
CA THR A 436 -20.54 -30.04 15.42
C THR A 436 -21.96 -29.47 15.46
N TYR A 437 -22.70 -29.59 14.35
CA TYR A 437 -24.14 -29.41 14.32
C TYR A 437 -24.85 -30.75 14.50
N ASP A 438 -25.96 -30.72 15.24
CA ASP A 438 -26.86 -31.86 15.42
C ASP A 438 -27.59 -32.24 14.12
#